data_AF-Q5XXL8-F1
#
_entry.id   AF-Q5XXL8-F1
#
_cell.length_a   1.000
_cell.length_b   1.000
_cell.length_c   1.000
_cell.angle_alpha   90.00
_cell.angle_beta   90.00
_cell.angle_gamma   90.00
#
_symmetry.space_group_name_H-M   'P 1'
#
loop_
_entity.id
_entity.type
_entity.pdbx_description
1 polymer ?
#
loop_
_entity_poly.entity_id
_entity_poly.type
_entity_poly.pdbx_seq_one_letter_code
_entity_poly.pdbx_strand_id
1 'polypeptide(L)'
;MGRGRVELKRIENKINRQVTFAKRRNGLLKKAYELSVLCDAEVALIIFSNRGKLYEFCSSSNMLKTLDRYQKCSYGSIEVNNKPAKELENSYREYLKLKGRYENLQRQQRNLLGEDLGPLNSKELEQLERQLDGSLKQVRSIKTQYMLDQLSDLQNKEQMLLETNRALAMKLDDMIGVRSHHMGGGWEGGEQNVTYAHHQAQSQGLYQPLECNPTLQMGYDNPVCSEQITATTQAQAQQGNGYIPGWML
;
A
#
# COMPACT_ATOMS: atom_id res chain seq x y z
N MET A 1 1.64 -65.69 -5.46
CA MET A 1 1.35 -66.25 -4.13
C MET A 1 1.88 -65.30 -3.06
N GLY A 2 1.04 -64.79 -2.18
CA GLY A 2 1.43 -63.78 -1.18
C GLY A 2 2.18 -64.39 0.01
N ARG A 3 3.29 -63.78 0.42
CA ARG A 3 4.03 -64.11 1.65
C ARG A 3 3.24 -63.60 2.87
N GLY A 4 2.36 -64.44 3.42
CA GLY A 4 1.71 -64.23 4.73
C GLY A 4 0.58 -63.19 4.77
N ARG A 5 -0.20 -63.24 5.86
CA ARG A 5 -1.28 -62.28 6.17
C ARG A 5 -0.67 -60.97 6.68
N VAL A 6 -1.17 -59.83 6.17
CA VAL A 6 -0.71 -58.50 6.56
C VAL A 6 -1.85 -57.79 7.30
N GLU A 7 -1.52 -57.10 8.40
CA GLU A 7 -2.47 -56.28 9.16
C GLU A 7 -2.94 -55.05 8.36
N LEU A 8 -4.22 -54.67 8.52
CA LEU A 8 -4.79 -53.46 7.90
C LEU A 8 -4.44 -52.21 8.72
N LYS A 9 -3.16 -51.83 8.65
CA LYS A 9 -2.62 -50.59 9.21
C LYS A 9 -1.67 -49.91 8.23
N ARG A 10 -1.33 -48.65 8.49
CA ARG A 10 -0.34 -47.91 7.70
C ARG A 10 1.00 -48.66 7.72
N ILE A 11 1.59 -48.89 6.54
CA ILE A 11 2.94 -49.48 6.43
C ILE A 11 3.94 -48.37 6.73
N GLU A 12 4.71 -48.48 7.81
CA GLU A 12 5.65 -47.43 8.22
C GLU A 12 6.86 -47.31 7.30
N ASN A 13 7.44 -48.45 6.91
CA ASN A 13 8.58 -48.48 6.00
C ASN A 13 8.21 -47.87 4.62
N LYS A 14 8.90 -46.79 4.24
CA LYS A 14 8.63 -46.01 3.03
C LYS A 14 8.77 -46.83 1.74
N ILE A 15 9.79 -47.69 1.65
CA ILE A 15 10.07 -48.51 0.46
C ILE A 15 8.98 -49.57 0.30
N ASN A 16 8.68 -50.31 1.37
CA ASN A 16 7.62 -51.31 1.37
C ASN A 16 6.25 -50.70 1.09
N ARG A 17 5.98 -49.49 1.59
CA ARG A 17 4.74 -48.76 1.32
C ARG A 17 4.64 -48.36 -0.15
N GLN A 18 5.72 -47.88 -0.77
CA GLN A 18 5.73 -47.51 -2.20
C GLN A 18 5.51 -48.73 -3.11
N VAL A 19 6.23 -49.83 -2.86
CA VAL A 19 6.07 -51.07 -3.64
C VAL A 19 4.67 -51.65 -3.46
N THR A 20 4.16 -51.67 -2.22
CA THR A 20 2.80 -52.12 -1.92
C THR A 20 1.75 -51.22 -2.57
N PHE A 21 1.91 -49.90 -2.54
CA PHE A 21 1.02 -48.96 -3.21
C PHE A 21 0.94 -49.24 -4.71
N ALA A 22 2.08 -49.38 -5.39
CA ALA A 22 2.11 -49.67 -6.82
C ALA A 22 1.38 -50.99 -7.16
N LYS A 23 1.64 -52.05 -6.39
CA LYS A 23 1.01 -53.36 -6.60
C LYS A 23 -0.49 -53.34 -6.30
N ARG A 24 -0.91 -52.78 -5.15
CA ARG A 24 -2.32 -52.72 -4.75
C ARG A 24 -3.14 -51.77 -5.61
N ARG A 25 -2.59 -50.61 -5.99
CA ARG A 25 -3.22 -49.69 -6.94
C ARG A 25 -3.49 -50.40 -8.27
N ASN A 26 -2.49 -51.06 -8.85
CA ASN A 26 -2.67 -51.80 -10.10
C ASN A 26 -3.66 -52.97 -9.95
N GLY A 27 -3.64 -53.69 -8.82
CA GLY A 27 -4.62 -54.74 -8.54
C GLY A 27 -6.05 -54.21 -8.41
N LEU A 28 -6.24 -53.06 -7.77
CA LEU A 28 -7.53 -52.39 -7.62
C LEU A 28 -8.06 -51.90 -8.97
N LEU A 29 -7.20 -51.31 -9.80
CA LEU A 29 -7.52 -50.88 -11.15
C LEU A 29 -7.99 -52.06 -12.01
N LYS A 30 -7.30 -53.20 -11.95
CA LYS A 30 -7.72 -54.42 -12.66
C LYS A 30 -9.10 -54.91 -12.21
N LYS A 31 -9.36 -54.92 -10.89
CA LYS A 31 -10.67 -55.29 -10.35
C LYS A 31 -11.79 -54.33 -10.77
N ALA A 32 -11.53 -53.03 -10.77
CA ALA A 32 -12.48 -52.03 -11.23
C ALA A 32 -12.82 -52.22 -12.72
N TYR A 33 -11.80 -52.53 -13.55
CA TYR A 33 -11.99 -52.87 -14.95
C TYR A 33 -12.81 -54.15 -15.14
N GLU A 34 -12.44 -55.24 -14.46
CA GLU A 34 -13.18 -56.51 -14.49
C GLU A 34 -14.66 -56.29 -14.12
N LEU A 35 -14.94 -55.54 -13.04
CA LEU A 35 -16.32 -55.23 -12.63
C LEU A 35 -17.08 -54.45 -13.71
N SER A 36 -16.43 -53.46 -14.32
CA SER A 36 -17.08 -52.65 -15.37
C SER A 36 -17.47 -53.48 -16.59
N VAL A 37 -16.62 -54.44 -17.00
CA VAL A 37 -16.86 -55.28 -18.17
C VAL A 37 -17.85 -56.41 -17.85
N LEU A 38 -17.70 -57.09 -16.71
CA LEU A 38 -18.52 -58.26 -16.37
C LEU A 38 -19.97 -57.90 -16.04
N CYS A 39 -20.20 -56.71 -15.49
CA CYS A 39 -21.52 -56.30 -15.00
C CYS A 39 -22.10 -55.10 -15.76
N ASP A 40 -21.47 -54.65 -16.85
CA ASP A 40 -21.83 -53.42 -17.58
C ASP A 40 -22.01 -52.21 -16.64
N ALA A 41 -21.12 -52.11 -15.65
CA ALA A 41 -21.18 -51.10 -14.61
C ALA A 41 -20.26 -49.93 -14.95
N GLU A 42 -20.74 -48.70 -14.80
CA GLU A 42 -19.87 -47.53 -14.86
C GLU A 42 -19.07 -47.41 -13.56
N VAL A 43 -17.74 -47.46 -13.66
CA VAL A 43 -16.83 -47.44 -12.51
C VAL A 43 -15.79 -46.35 -12.70
N ALA A 44 -15.65 -45.47 -11.70
CA ALA A 44 -14.59 -44.49 -11.61
C ALA A 44 -13.79 -44.68 -10.31
N LEU A 45 -12.47 -44.53 -10.40
CA LEU A 45 -11.55 -44.64 -9.29
C LEU A 45 -10.54 -43.48 -9.32
N ILE A 46 -10.41 -42.78 -8.21
CA ILE A 46 -9.48 -41.65 -8.04
C ILE A 46 -8.59 -41.96 -6.83
N ILE A 47 -7.27 -41.88 -7.01
CA ILE A 47 -6.29 -42.18 -5.98
C ILE A 47 -5.23 -41.07 -5.94
N PHE A 48 -5.13 -40.39 -4.80
CA PHE A 48 -4.03 -39.47 -4.52
C PHE A 48 -2.95 -40.19 -3.72
N SER A 49 -1.72 -40.19 -4.23
CA SER A 49 -0.57 -40.64 -3.44
C SER A 49 -0.25 -39.65 -2.33
N ASN A 50 0.53 -40.08 -1.34
CA ASN A 50 1.04 -39.21 -0.27
C ASN A 50 1.94 -38.06 -0.77
N ARG A 51 2.36 -38.10 -2.05
CA ARG A 51 3.13 -37.03 -2.70
C ARG A 51 2.24 -36.11 -3.56
N GLY A 52 0.92 -36.24 -3.47
CA GLY A 52 -0.05 -35.46 -4.23
C GLY A 52 -0.24 -35.92 -5.69
N LYS A 53 0.51 -36.94 -6.16
CA LYS A 53 0.33 -37.45 -7.52
C LYS A 53 -1.03 -38.15 -7.67
N LEU A 54 -1.80 -37.73 -8.66
CA LEU A 54 -3.09 -38.28 -9.07
C LEU A 54 -2.89 -39.56 -9.91
N TYR A 55 -3.69 -40.57 -9.60
CA TYR A 55 -3.88 -41.76 -10.42
C TYR A 55 -5.37 -41.99 -10.56
N GLU A 56 -5.86 -42.09 -11.78
CA GLU A 56 -7.28 -42.22 -12.06
C GLU A 56 -7.57 -43.33 -13.05
N PHE A 57 -8.78 -43.85 -12.97
CA PHE A 57 -9.34 -44.80 -13.92
C PHE A 57 -10.83 -44.57 -14.05
N CYS A 58 -11.31 -44.61 -15.29
CA CYS A 58 -12.71 -44.54 -15.64
C CYS A 58 -12.99 -45.65 -16.66
N SER A 59 -14.07 -46.39 -16.46
CA SER A 59 -14.53 -47.36 -17.46
C SER A 59 -15.11 -46.68 -18.71
N SER A 60 -15.60 -45.44 -18.57
CA SER A 60 -16.03 -44.60 -19.68
C SER A 60 -14.86 -43.80 -20.28
N SER A 61 -15.04 -43.28 -21.50
CA SER A 61 -14.02 -42.47 -22.17
C SER A 61 -13.78 -41.10 -21.51
N ASN A 62 -14.59 -40.69 -20.52
CA ASN A 62 -14.47 -39.39 -19.90
C ASN A 62 -14.84 -39.40 -18.40
N MET A 63 -13.83 -39.28 -17.54
CA MET A 63 -13.98 -39.15 -16.09
C MET A 63 -14.95 -38.04 -15.68
N LEU A 64 -14.95 -36.90 -16.38
CA LEU A 64 -15.83 -35.78 -16.06
C LEU A 64 -17.30 -36.14 -16.23
N LYS A 65 -17.65 -37.00 -17.20
CA LYS A 65 -19.03 -37.46 -17.38
C LYS A 65 -19.49 -38.35 -16.23
N THR A 66 -18.62 -39.24 -15.77
CA THR A 66 -18.92 -40.11 -14.62
C THR A 66 -19.04 -39.29 -13.33
N LEU A 67 -18.19 -38.29 -13.14
CA LEU A 67 -18.29 -37.37 -12.00
C LEU A 67 -19.56 -36.52 -12.04
N ASP A 68 -19.96 -36.02 -13.21
CA ASP A 68 -21.21 -35.28 -13.41
C ASP A 68 -22.43 -36.18 -13.12
N ARG A 69 -22.43 -37.44 -13.58
CA ARG A 69 -23.47 -38.42 -13.25
C ARG A 69 -23.51 -38.71 -11.75
N TYR A 70 -22.36 -38.93 -11.11
CA TYR A 70 -22.27 -39.10 -9.65
C TYR A 70 -22.82 -37.88 -8.91
N GLN A 71 -22.48 -36.67 -9.34
CA GLN A 71 -23.00 -35.46 -8.74
C GLN A 71 -24.54 -35.40 -8.89
N LYS A 72 -25.08 -35.68 -10.07
CA LYS A 72 -26.52 -35.70 -10.30
C LYS A 72 -27.25 -36.74 -9.44
N CYS A 73 -26.71 -37.95 -9.29
CA CYS A 73 -27.34 -39.01 -8.52
C CYS A 73 -27.14 -38.87 -7.00
N SER A 74 -25.95 -38.44 -6.57
CA SER A 74 -25.63 -38.27 -5.14
C SER A 74 -26.28 -37.01 -4.55
N TYR A 75 -26.49 -35.97 -5.35
CA TYR A 75 -27.12 -34.72 -4.92
C TYR A 75 -28.58 -34.57 -5.39
N GLY A 76 -29.07 -35.38 -6.33
CA GLY A 76 -30.48 -35.39 -6.75
C GLY A 76 -31.44 -35.90 -5.66
N SER A 77 -30.96 -36.66 -4.67
CA SER A 77 -31.73 -36.98 -3.46
C SER A 77 -31.69 -35.86 -2.40
N ILE A 78 -30.85 -34.84 -2.59
CA ILE A 78 -30.68 -33.68 -1.69
C ILE A 78 -31.41 -32.46 -2.32
N GLU A 79 -32.49 -32.69 -3.08
CA GLU A 79 -33.34 -31.60 -3.58
C GLU A 79 -34.07 -30.81 -2.48
N VAL A 80 -33.93 -31.19 -1.20
CA VAL A 80 -34.41 -30.39 -0.06
C VAL A 80 -33.41 -29.28 0.33
N ASN A 81 -32.16 -29.25 -0.14
CA ASN A 81 -31.22 -28.18 0.27
C ASN A 81 -30.19 -27.78 -0.81
N ASN A 82 -30.70 -27.08 -1.84
CA ASN A 82 -29.95 -26.36 -2.88
C ASN A 82 -29.09 -25.20 -2.33
N LYS A 83 -28.04 -25.46 -1.54
CA LYS A 83 -27.14 -24.39 -1.04
C LYS A 83 -25.72 -24.44 -1.60
N PRO A 84 -24.90 -25.48 -1.44
CA PRO A 84 -23.46 -25.36 -1.67
C PRO A 84 -23.03 -25.28 -3.15
N ALA A 85 -23.69 -26.00 -4.07
CA ALA A 85 -23.31 -25.99 -5.49
C ALA A 85 -23.72 -24.70 -6.21
N LYS A 86 -24.94 -24.20 -5.94
CA LYS A 86 -25.39 -22.89 -6.39
C LYS A 86 -24.57 -21.76 -5.75
N GLU A 87 -24.20 -21.88 -4.48
CA GLU A 87 -23.36 -20.88 -3.80
C GLU A 87 -21.96 -20.79 -4.41
N LEU A 88 -21.33 -21.92 -4.76
CA LEU A 88 -20.01 -21.91 -5.39
C LEU A 88 -20.06 -21.33 -6.82
N GLU A 89 -21.06 -21.71 -7.61
CA GLU A 89 -21.27 -21.16 -8.96
C GLU A 89 -21.62 -19.66 -8.91
N ASN A 90 -22.48 -19.26 -7.97
CA ASN A 90 -22.79 -17.86 -7.72
C ASN A 90 -21.57 -17.09 -7.24
N SER A 91 -20.76 -17.65 -6.33
CA SER A 91 -19.53 -17.04 -5.83
C SER A 91 -18.53 -16.82 -6.96
N TYR A 92 -18.34 -17.80 -7.84
CA TYR A 92 -17.47 -17.65 -9.00
C TYR A 92 -17.98 -16.59 -9.99
N ARG A 93 -19.30 -16.51 -10.19
CA ARG A 93 -19.93 -15.46 -11.01
C ARG A 93 -19.76 -14.07 -10.41
N GLU A 94 -19.94 -13.91 -9.11
CA GLU A 94 -19.70 -12.65 -8.42
C GLU A 94 -18.22 -12.26 -8.44
N TYR A 95 -17.31 -13.24 -8.31
CA TYR A 95 -15.87 -13.02 -8.48
C TYR A 95 -15.54 -12.50 -9.88
N LEU A 96 -16.11 -13.09 -10.94
CA LEU A 96 -15.88 -12.62 -12.32
C LEU A 96 -16.41 -11.19 -12.53
N LYS A 97 -17.57 -10.85 -11.95
CA LYS A 97 -18.09 -9.48 -11.98
C LYS A 97 -17.16 -8.51 -11.26
N LEU A 98 -16.67 -8.88 -10.07
CA LEU A 98 -15.74 -8.08 -9.29
C LEU A 98 -14.41 -7.89 -10.03
N LYS A 99 -13.88 -8.96 -10.63
CA LYS A 99 -12.66 -8.91 -11.44
C LYS A 99 -12.81 -7.96 -12.63
N GLY A 100 -13.93 -8.01 -13.34
CA GLY A 100 -14.21 -7.07 -14.43
C GLY A 100 -14.27 -5.61 -13.96
N ARG A 101 -14.88 -5.35 -12.79
CA ARG A 101 -14.89 -4.01 -12.17
C ARG A 101 -13.49 -3.55 -11.80
N TYR A 102 -12.68 -4.43 -11.22
CA TYR A 102 -11.29 -4.14 -10.86
C TYR A 102 -10.44 -3.79 -12.08
N GLU A 103 -10.53 -4.58 -13.15
CA GLU A 103 -9.79 -4.33 -14.39
C GLU A 103 -10.22 -3.01 -15.04
N ASN A 104 -11.50 -2.66 -14.98
CA ASN A 104 -11.99 -1.37 -15.45
C ASN A 104 -11.42 -0.22 -14.60
N LEU A 105 -11.49 -0.33 -13.28
CA LEU A 105 -10.95 0.67 -12.35
C LEU A 105 -9.43 0.85 -12.54
N GLN A 106 -8.69 -0.24 -12.71
CA GLN A 106 -7.25 -0.20 -12.95
C GLN A 106 -6.90 0.43 -14.29
N ARG A 107 -7.73 0.21 -15.33
CA ARG A 107 -7.60 0.94 -16.61
C ARG A 107 -7.87 2.43 -16.42
N GLN A 108 -8.92 2.80 -15.71
CA GLN A 108 -9.23 4.20 -15.42
C GLN A 108 -8.09 4.90 -14.65
N GLN A 109 -7.49 4.21 -13.67
CA GLN A 109 -6.33 4.73 -12.94
C GLN A 109 -5.13 4.99 -13.86
N ARG A 110 -4.79 4.04 -14.73
CA ARG A 110 -3.72 4.22 -15.73
C ARG A 110 -3.97 5.41 -16.63
N ASN A 111 -5.20 5.55 -17.13
CA ASN A 111 -5.58 6.71 -17.95
C ASN A 111 -5.39 8.03 -17.17
N LEU A 112 -5.81 8.10 -15.90
CA LEU A 112 -5.60 9.28 -15.05
C LEU A 112 -4.12 9.61 -14.82
N LEU A 113 -3.24 8.60 -14.88
CA LEU A 113 -1.79 8.76 -14.81
C LEU A 113 -1.14 9.08 -16.17
N GLY A 114 -1.94 9.17 -17.24
CA GLY A 114 -1.46 9.43 -18.59
C GLY A 114 -0.94 8.19 -19.33
N GLU A 115 -1.21 7.00 -18.81
CA GLU A 115 -0.82 5.72 -19.42
C GLU A 115 -1.97 5.13 -20.26
N ASP A 116 -1.65 4.27 -21.23
CA ASP A 116 -2.61 3.50 -22.05
C ASP A 116 -3.76 4.30 -22.68
N LEU A 117 -3.48 5.53 -23.11
CA LEU A 117 -4.48 6.46 -23.67
C LEU A 117 -4.93 6.11 -25.10
N GLY A 118 -4.19 5.26 -25.82
CA GLY A 118 -4.45 4.93 -27.22
C GLY A 118 -5.86 4.43 -27.56
N PRO A 119 -6.56 3.67 -26.70
CA PRO A 119 -7.94 3.25 -26.93
C PRO A 119 -9.00 4.34 -26.75
N LEU A 120 -8.66 5.51 -26.19
CA LEU A 120 -9.62 6.58 -25.94
C LEU A 120 -9.82 7.44 -27.19
N ASN A 121 -11.06 7.86 -27.43
CA ASN A 121 -11.36 8.82 -28.48
C ASN A 121 -11.13 10.28 -28.02
N SER A 122 -11.20 11.23 -28.95
CA SER A 122 -10.94 12.65 -28.66
C SER A 122 -11.85 13.23 -27.57
N LYS A 123 -13.14 12.89 -27.56
CA LYS A 123 -14.08 13.39 -26.55
C LYS A 123 -13.76 12.83 -25.16
N GLU A 124 -13.37 11.56 -25.08
CA GLU A 124 -12.96 10.92 -23.83
C GLU A 124 -11.67 11.53 -23.28
N LEU A 125 -10.70 11.83 -24.15
CA LEU A 125 -9.45 12.50 -23.76
C LEU A 125 -9.71 13.93 -23.26
N GLU A 126 -10.52 14.71 -23.96
CA GLU A 126 -10.91 16.06 -23.51
C GLU A 126 -11.66 16.03 -22.17
N GLN A 127 -12.50 15.01 -21.94
CA GLN A 127 -13.18 14.84 -20.65
C GLN A 127 -12.18 14.52 -19.54
N LEU A 128 -11.23 13.63 -19.81
CA LEU A 128 -10.17 13.26 -18.86
C LEU A 128 -9.29 14.46 -18.51
N GLU A 129 -8.91 15.27 -19.50
CA GLU A 129 -8.16 16.50 -19.31
C GLU A 129 -8.91 17.50 -18.42
N ARG A 130 -10.18 17.78 -18.72
CA ARG A 130 -11.01 18.68 -17.89
C ARG A 130 -11.13 18.18 -16.46
N GLN A 131 -11.26 16.87 -16.26
CA GLN A 131 -11.33 16.27 -14.92
C GLN A 131 -10.02 16.42 -14.15
N LEU A 132 -8.88 16.19 -14.80
CA LEU A 132 -7.55 16.33 -14.19
C LEU A 132 -7.24 17.80 -13.86
N ASP A 133 -7.53 18.74 -14.77
CA ASP A 133 -7.30 20.17 -14.54
C ASP A 133 -8.18 20.69 -13.38
N GLY A 134 -9.47 20.33 -13.36
CA GLY A 134 -10.38 20.72 -12.28
C GLY A 134 -9.94 20.17 -10.91
N SER A 135 -9.60 18.88 -10.84
CA SER A 135 -9.14 18.26 -9.58
C SER A 135 -7.78 18.80 -9.13
N LEU A 136 -6.85 19.06 -10.05
CA LEU A 136 -5.55 19.66 -9.73
C LEU A 136 -5.69 21.08 -9.17
N LYS A 137 -6.57 21.90 -9.76
CA LYS A 137 -6.89 23.24 -9.25
C LYS A 137 -7.47 23.16 -7.83
N GLN A 138 -8.38 22.22 -7.58
CA GLN A 138 -8.97 22.02 -6.26
C GLN A 138 -7.91 21.58 -5.22
N VAL A 139 -7.08 20.59 -5.55
CA VAL A 139 -6.00 20.12 -4.65
C VAL A 139 -5.03 21.25 -4.32
N ARG A 140 -4.62 22.04 -5.32
CA ARG A 140 -3.75 23.21 -5.11
C ARG A 140 -4.39 24.24 -4.22
N SER A 141 -5.67 24.57 -4.46
CA SER A 141 -6.42 25.52 -3.63
C SER A 141 -6.49 25.08 -2.17
N ILE A 142 -6.87 23.83 -1.91
CA ILE A 142 -6.93 23.26 -0.56
C ILE A 142 -5.56 23.29 0.12
N LYS A 143 -4.51 22.88 -0.59
CA LYS A 143 -3.14 22.89 -0.05
C LYS A 143 -2.67 24.29 0.29
N THR A 144 -2.94 25.27 -0.58
CA THR A 144 -2.60 26.69 -0.33
C THR A 144 -3.36 27.21 0.87
N GLN A 145 -4.67 26.98 0.95
CA GLN A 145 -5.47 27.41 2.09
C GLN A 145 -4.95 26.81 3.40
N TYR A 146 -4.67 25.52 3.43
CA TYR A 146 -4.10 24.86 4.59
C TYR A 146 -2.76 25.48 5.04
N MET A 147 -1.87 25.80 4.10
CA MET A 147 -0.60 26.46 4.43
C MET A 147 -0.80 27.88 4.99
N LEU A 148 -1.77 28.63 4.46
CA LEU A 148 -2.11 29.96 4.98
C LEU A 148 -2.69 29.88 6.40
N ASP A 149 -3.57 28.91 6.66
CA ASP A 149 -4.15 28.70 7.98
C ASP A 149 -3.05 28.34 9.00
N GLN A 150 -2.11 27.45 8.64
CA GLN A 150 -0.95 27.11 9.47
C GLN A 150 -0.05 28.33 9.75
N LEU A 151 0.16 29.19 8.75
CA LEU A 151 0.96 30.40 8.92
C LEU A 151 0.29 31.36 9.92
N SER A 152 -1.03 31.57 9.78
CA SER A 152 -1.82 32.41 10.70
C SER A 152 -1.76 31.87 12.14
N ASP A 153 -1.94 30.56 12.33
CA ASP A 153 -1.86 29.93 13.65
C ASP A 153 -0.48 30.12 14.31
N LEU A 154 0.60 30.01 13.53
CA LEU A 154 1.96 30.22 14.02
C LEU A 154 2.23 31.68 14.36
N GLN A 155 1.77 32.62 13.54
CA GLN A 155 1.90 34.06 13.81
C GLN A 155 1.15 34.45 15.10
N ASN A 156 -0.06 33.92 15.31
CA ASN A 156 -0.81 34.16 16.53
C ASN A 156 -0.09 33.60 17.78
N LYS A 157 0.52 32.41 17.66
CA LYS A 157 1.32 31.82 18.75
C LYS A 157 2.57 32.64 19.03
N GLU A 158 3.28 33.09 18.00
CA GLU A 158 4.45 33.96 18.14
C GLU A 158 4.08 35.24 18.90
N GLN A 159 3.00 35.91 18.50
CA GLN A 159 2.54 37.13 19.17
C GLN A 159 2.22 36.88 20.65
N MET A 160 1.47 35.80 20.96
CA MET A 160 1.16 35.42 22.34
C MET A 160 2.43 35.16 23.17
N LEU A 161 3.42 34.46 22.59
CA LEU A 161 4.68 34.18 23.27
C LEU A 161 5.50 35.46 23.50
N LEU A 162 5.50 36.40 22.55
CA LEU A 162 6.15 37.70 22.71
C LEU A 162 5.50 38.53 23.82
N GLU A 163 4.16 38.57 23.87
CA GLU A 163 3.42 39.29 24.92
C GLU A 163 3.65 38.69 26.30
N THR A 164 3.60 37.36 26.42
CA THR A 164 3.88 36.66 27.69
C THR A 164 5.34 36.83 28.13
N ASN A 165 6.30 36.73 27.22
CA ASN A 165 7.72 36.98 27.53
C ASN A 165 7.95 38.43 27.99
N ARG A 166 7.32 39.42 27.33
CA ARG A 166 7.39 40.84 27.75
C ARG A 166 6.85 41.01 29.17
N ALA A 167 5.70 40.41 29.48
CA ALA A 167 5.12 40.47 30.82
C ALA A 167 6.00 39.80 31.88
N LEU A 168 6.66 38.68 31.54
CA LEU A 168 7.61 38.01 32.44
C LEU A 168 8.87 38.86 32.68
N ALA A 169 9.40 39.51 31.63
CA ALA A 169 10.56 40.40 31.76
C ALA A 169 10.26 41.57 32.72
N MET A 170 9.08 42.21 32.58
CA MET A 170 8.66 43.28 33.50
C MET A 170 8.57 42.79 34.95
N LYS A 171 7.99 41.61 35.19
CA LYS A 171 7.93 41.02 36.54
C LYS A 171 9.30 40.71 37.13
N LEU A 172 10.26 40.30 36.29
CA LEU A 172 11.62 40.00 36.71
C LEU A 172 12.37 41.27 37.09
N ASP A 173 12.22 42.35 36.30
CA ASP A 173 12.74 43.67 36.61
C ASP A 173 12.15 44.23 37.92
N ASP A 174 10.84 44.09 38.13
CA ASP A 174 10.18 44.46 39.39
C ASP A 174 10.78 43.69 40.58
N MET A 175 10.97 42.37 40.44
CA MET A 175 11.57 41.54 41.49
C MET A 175 13.03 41.93 41.79
N ILE A 176 13.83 42.24 40.77
CA ILE A 176 15.23 42.68 40.93
C ILE A 176 15.28 44.08 41.55
N GLY A 177 14.38 45.00 41.16
CA GLY A 177 14.25 46.33 41.76
C GLY A 177 13.93 46.24 43.26
N VAL A 178 12.96 45.40 43.64
CA VAL A 178 12.63 45.11 45.05
C VAL A 178 13.81 44.45 45.76
N ARG A 179 14.59 43.60 45.07
CA ARG A 179 15.80 42.96 45.60
C ARG A 179 16.98 43.93 45.77
N SER A 180 17.07 44.99 44.98
CA SER A 180 18.03 46.08 45.21
C SER A 180 17.64 46.93 46.42
N HIS A 181 16.33 47.16 46.65
CA HIS A 181 15.85 47.90 47.80
C HIS A 181 15.98 47.16 49.15
N HIS A 182 15.94 45.82 49.18
CA HIS A 182 16.13 45.06 50.43
C HIS A 182 17.60 44.71 50.77
N MET A 183 18.56 44.92 49.86
CA MET A 183 20.01 44.65 50.05
C MET A 183 20.86 45.93 49.96
N GLY A 184 20.25 47.11 50.12
CA GLY A 184 20.93 48.40 50.24
C GLY A 184 21.30 48.79 51.68
N GLY A 185 21.21 47.87 52.64
CA GLY A 185 21.48 48.12 54.06
C GLY A 185 22.61 47.25 54.62
N GLY A 186 23.83 47.80 54.62
CA GLY A 186 25.04 47.20 55.19
C GLY A 186 25.71 46.22 54.23
N TRP A 187 27.00 46.28 53.91
CA TRP A 187 28.15 46.56 54.77
C TRP A 187 29.20 47.37 53.98
N GLU A 188 29.70 48.47 54.55
CA GLU A 188 30.99 49.06 54.17
C GLU A 188 32.11 48.20 54.76
N GLY A 189 33.07 47.79 53.94
CA GLY A 189 34.29 47.15 54.41
C GLY A 189 35.12 46.47 53.33
N GLY A 190 36.07 47.20 52.75
CA GLY A 190 37.37 46.67 52.34
C GLY A 190 37.49 45.95 50.99
N GLU A 191 38.04 46.70 50.02
CA GLU A 191 39.06 46.29 49.03
C GLU A 191 38.81 45.16 47.99
N GLN A 192 39.37 45.42 46.80
CA GLN A 192 39.73 44.48 45.71
C GLN A 192 38.66 44.10 44.68
N ASN A 193 38.51 45.00 43.70
CA ASN A 193 38.75 44.74 42.27
C ASN A 193 38.46 43.32 41.75
N VAL A 194 37.32 43.11 41.08
CA VAL A 194 37.25 42.23 39.90
C VAL A 194 36.29 42.82 38.87
N THR A 195 36.87 43.23 37.75
CA THR A 195 36.20 43.64 36.52
C THR A 195 35.49 42.43 35.91
N TYR A 196 34.17 42.51 35.68
CA TYR A 196 33.51 41.67 34.68
C TYR A 196 32.87 42.57 33.64
N ALA A 197 33.45 42.49 32.46
CA ALA A 197 33.18 43.28 31.28
C ALA A 197 31.70 43.26 30.90
N HIS A 198 31.17 44.46 30.69
CA HIS A 198 30.00 44.73 29.88
C HIS A 198 30.21 44.08 28.49
N HIS A 199 29.58 42.93 28.25
CA HIS A 199 29.38 42.41 26.90
C HIS A 199 27.93 42.71 26.52
N GLN A 200 27.74 43.80 25.79
CA GLN A 200 26.65 43.92 24.83
C GLN A 200 26.74 42.72 23.88
N ALA A 201 25.93 41.68 24.14
CA ALA A 201 25.63 40.71 23.10
C ALA A 201 24.62 41.37 22.17
N GLN A 202 25.12 41.92 21.07
CA GLN A 202 24.36 42.18 19.87
C GLN A 202 23.56 40.91 19.50
N SER A 203 22.24 40.90 19.73
CA SER A 203 21.36 40.04 18.94
C SER A 203 21.03 40.79 17.64
N GLN A 204 22.04 40.97 16.79
CA GLN A 204 21.79 41.41 15.43
C GLN A 204 21.10 40.26 14.68
N GLY A 205 19.87 40.53 14.24
CA GLY A 205 19.28 40.06 12.99
C GLY A 205 19.13 38.56 12.79
N LEU A 206 17.97 38.00 13.15
CA LEU A 206 17.52 36.71 12.60
C LEU A 206 16.06 36.65 12.18
N TYR A 207 15.35 37.79 12.15
CA TYR A 207 14.02 37.87 11.55
C TYR A 207 13.95 39.11 10.68
N GLN A 208 14.27 38.93 9.40
CA GLN A 208 13.81 39.84 8.36
C GLN A 208 12.31 39.56 8.16
N PRO A 209 11.41 40.53 8.35
CA PRO A 209 10.02 40.35 7.92
C PRO A 209 10.05 40.16 6.40
N LEU A 210 9.62 39.01 5.92
CA LEU A 210 9.37 38.83 4.49
C LEU A 210 8.17 39.72 4.14
N GLU A 211 8.42 40.86 3.50
CA GLU A 211 7.38 41.58 2.78
C GLU A 211 6.86 40.67 1.67
N CYS A 212 5.65 40.14 1.86
CA CYS A 212 4.91 39.43 0.84
C CYS A 212 4.58 40.38 -0.31
N ASN A 213 5.47 40.49 -1.30
CA ASN A 213 5.10 41.03 -2.61
C ASN A 213 4.20 40.02 -3.34
N PRO A 214 2.95 40.36 -3.71
CA PRO A 214 2.06 39.45 -4.41
C PRO A 214 2.32 39.53 -5.92
N THR A 215 3.52 39.19 -6.38
CA THR A 215 3.79 39.09 -7.83
C THR A 215 4.83 38.02 -8.12
N LEU A 216 4.38 36.77 -8.26
CA LEU A 216 5.13 35.78 -9.02
C LEU A 216 4.53 35.66 -10.41
N GLN A 217 5.05 36.50 -11.30
CA GLN A 217 4.94 36.33 -12.73
C GLN A 217 5.97 35.26 -13.16
N MET A 218 5.52 34.03 -13.32
CA MET A 218 6.16 32.99 -14.13
C MET A 218 5.03 32.43 -14.99
N GLY A 219 4.95 32.60 -16.31
CA GLY A 219 5.98 32.64 -17.34
C GLY A 219 5.44 31.70 -18.42
N TYR A 220 4.67 32.25 -19.36
CA TYR A 220 4.30 31.55 -20.59
C TYR A 220 5.41 31.84 -21.60
N ASP A 221 6.11 30.81 -22.06
CA ASP A 221 6.74 30.87 -23.37
C ASP A 221 6.40 29.59 -24.14
N ASN A 222 5.83 29.80 -25.33
CA ASN A 222 5.80 28.86 -26.42
C ASN A 222 6.24 29.64 -27.69
N PRO A 223 6.74 28.98 -28.76
CA PRO A 223 8.02 29.33 -29.36
C PRO A 223 7.89 30.12 -30.66
N VAL A 224 8.88 30.96 -30.99
CA VAL A 224 9.30 31.23 -32.39
C VAL A 224 10.81 31.53 -32.48
N CYS A 225 11.48 30.71 -33.27
CA CYS A 225 12.74 30.85 -34.02
C CYS A 225 13.51 32.21 -33.98
N SER A 226 14.79 32.19 -33.60
CA SER A 226 15.93 32.61 -34.47
C SER A 226 17.29 32.40 -33.78
N GLU A 227 18.29 32.18 -34.62
CA GLU A 227 19.65 31.68 -34.39
C GLU A 227 20.57 32.59 -33.53
N GLN A 228 21.43 31.99 -32.71
CA GLN A 228 22.91 32.08 -32.81
C GLN A 228 23.63 31.57 -31.54
N ILE A 229 24.34 30.46 -31.72
CA ILE A 229 25.73 30.16 -31.30
C ILE A 229 26.27 30.96 -30.10
N THR A 230 26.62 30.29 -28.98
CA THR A 230 28.01 30.14 -28.49
C THR A 230 28.05 29.17 -27.30
N ALA A 231 29.00 28.24 -27.35
CA ALA A 231 29.29 27.22 -26.36
C ALA A 231 29.93 27.79 -25.08
N THR A 232 29.67 27.18 -23.92
CA THR A 232 30.72 26.87 -22.94
C THR A 232 30.22 25.86 -21.90
N THR A 233 31.06 24.83 -21.75
CA THR A 233 31.03 23.71 -20.83
C THR A 233 31.30 24.16 -19.39
N GLN A 234 30.63 23.57 -18.39
CA GLN A 234 31.29 23.04 -17.19
C GLN A 234 30.32 22.25 -16.28
N ALA A 235 30.83 21.13 -15.79
CA ALA A 235 30.20 20.16 -14.93
C ALA A 235 30.54 20.41 -13.45
N GLN A 236 29.67 20.00 -12.52
CA GLN A 236 29.94 19.49 -11.16
C GLN A 236 28.58 19.12 -10.52
N ALA A 237 28.22 17.84 -10.40
CA ALA A 237 28.63 16.85 -9.40
C ALA A 237 27.92 16.99 -8.03
N GLN A 238 27.04 16.01 -7.76
CA GLN A 238 26.70 15.37 -6.47
C GLN A 238 26.39 16.25 -5.24
N GLN A 239 25.20 16.04 -4.67
CA GLN A 239 25.07 15.19 -3.47
C GLN A 239 23.60 14.80 -3.23
N GLY A 240 23.38 13.50 -3.02
CA GLY A 240 22.09 12.94 -2.67
C GLY A 240 21.85 13.02 -1.16
N ASN A 241 20.62 13.30 -0.78
CA ASN A 241 20.10 12.92 0.53
C ASN A 241 18.66 12.47 0.36
N GLY A 242 18.45 11.16 0.52
CA GLY A 242 17.15 10.52 0.40
C GLY A 242 16.28 10.84 1.61
N TYR A 243 15.20 11.59 1.37
CA TYR A 243 14.06 11.67 2.27
C TYR A 243 12.87 10.98 1.58
N ILE A 244 12.40 9.88 2.18
CA ILE A 244 11.16 9.22 1.77
C ILE A 244 10.00 10.12 2.24
N PRO A 245 9.10 10.60 1.35
CA PRO A 245 8.01 11.48 1.77
C PRO A 245 6.91 10.69 2.49
N GLY A 246 6.33 11.30 3.54
CA GLY A 246 5.39 10.71 4.49
C GLY A 246 3.99 10.34 3.97
N TRP A 247 3.80 10.14 2.67
CA TRP A 247 2.59 9.49 2.13
C TRP A 247 2.71 7.95 2.10
N MET A 248 3.86 7.43 2.52
CA MET A 248 4.19 6.01 2.53
C MET A 248 4.14 5.37 3.94
N LEU A 249 3.34 5.94 4.85
CA LEU A 249 3.00 5.40 6.18
C LEU A 249 1.49 5.27 6.33
#